data_AF-N1ULT6-F1
#
_entry.id   AF-N1ULT6-F1
#
_cell.length_a   1.000
_cell.length_b   1.000
_cell.length_c   1.000
_cell.angle_alpha   90.00
_cell.angle_beta   90.00
_cell.angle_gamma   90.00
#
_symmetry.space_group_name_H-M   'P 1'
#
loop_
_entity.id
_entity.type
_entity.pdbx_description
1 polymer ?
#
loop_
_entity_poly.entity_id
_entity_poly.type
_entity_poly.pdbx_seq_one_letter_code
_entity_poly.pdbx_strand_id
1 'polypeptide(L)'
;MKDIIHWLSTHESRALEAKELIEILSRKMMEAGIPIWRFFTSIPTMHPEVMVRSIIWTRGEETQIVFIPHNGLQQPQYKDSPIYLIREKQIDFIRCKLTGPEADLSYPICVDLHEKGGTDYCIFASVFGNNTRSAISWSTDTPGGFTDEQIDCLNSIRSILSLRLDLESRKFSINELLEVYLGPNASKRVLSGEFRRGTGETIYAAILCADLRDFSFLSENNPPKRIVEILDNYFELTAQPIQEEKGEILKFIGDAILAIFPAEVDSYKACLAALNAAQKIKNSVIRWNEEHPDLQIYLGMALNVGDVVYGNVGAKDRLDFTVIGNAVNQAFRVESLCKDLGKNILATEEFILKAGKELFEFVGAKRLKGISGERNIYSPLSQEPDPNPRNVKS
;
A
#
# COMPACT_ATOMS: atom_id res chain seq x y z
N MET A 1 0.45 17.10 -35.95
CA MET A 1 1.13 15.82 -35.62
C MET A 1 2.54 16.02 -35.07
N LYS A 2 3.50 16.61 -35.82
CA LYS A 2 4.90 16.79 -35.39
C LYS A 2 5.02 17.48 -34.03
N ASP A 3 4.20 18.50 -33.78
CA ASP A 3 4.23 19.25 -32.52
C ASP A 3 3.78 18.42 -31.31
N ILE A 4 2.83 17.51 -31.48
CA ILE A 4 2.36 16.60 -30.41
C ILE A 4 3.46 15.60 -30.06
N ILE A 5 4.05 14.98 -31.08
CA ILE A 5 5.17 14.04 -30.94
C ILE A 5 6.36 14.74 -30.27
N HIS A 6 6.69 15.95 -30.71
CA HIS A 6 7.74 16.75 -30.10
C HIS A 6 7.42 17.06 -28.64
N TRP A 7 6.22 17.55 -28.33
CA TRP A 7 5.79 17.83 -26.95
C TRP A 7 5.86 16.59 -26.04
N LEU A 8 5.43 15.42 -26.50
CA LEU A 8 5.55 14.16 -25.74
C LEU A 8 7.00 13.77 -25.42
N SER A 9 7.98 14.33 -26.15
CA SER A 9 9.41 14.08 -25.92
C SER A 9 10.08 15.09 -24.98
N THR A 10 9.43 16.22 -24.66
CA THR A 10 10.01 17.33 -23.87
C THR A 10 10.10 17.01 -22.37
N HIS A 11 10.83 17.83 -21.62
CA HIS A 11 10.85 17.77 -20.17
C HIS A 11 9.49 18.12 -19.54
N GLU A 12 8.77 19.07 -20.14
CA GLU A 12 7.46 19.52 -19.65
C GLU A 12 6.48 18.35 -19.53
N SER A 13 6.32 17.55 -20.60
CA SER A 13 5.46 16.36 -20.55
C SER A 13 5.99 15.27 -19.62
N ARG A 14 7.30 15.26 -19.32
CA ARG A 14 7.94 14.31 -18.38
C ARG A 14 7.69 14.61 -16.91
N ALA A 15 7.33 15.85 -16.59
CA ALA A 15 7.00 16.28 -15.24
C ALA A 15 5.53 16.01 -14.89
N LEU A 16 4.67 15.81 -15.88
CA LEU A 16 3.25 15.56 -15.69
C LEU A 16 2.98 14.12 -15.18
N GLU A 17 2.03 14.03 -14.27
CA GLU A 17 1.37 12.78 -13.89
C GLU A 17 0.50 12.25 -15.04
N ALA A 18 0.20 10.95 -15.04
CA ALA A 18 -0.47 10.32 -16.18
C ALA A 18 -1.85 10.93 -16.50
N LYS A 19 -2.63 11.34 -15.49
CA LYS A 19 -3.93 12.02 -15.66
C LYS A 19 -3.77 13.34 -16.42
N GLU A 20 -2.90 14.21 -15.95
CA GLU A 20 -2.65 15.53 -16.54
C GLU A 20 -2.06 15.42 -17.95
N LEU A 21 -1.14 14.47 -18.15
CA LEU A 21 -0.58 14.14 -19.45
C LEU A 21 -1.68 13.81 -20.46
N ILE A 22 -2.64 12.95 -20.09
CA ILE A 22 -3.73 12.52 -20.96
C ILE A 22 -4.70 13.66 -21.24
N GLU A 23 -5.02 14.49 -20.26
CA GLU A 23 -5.87 15.66 -20.44
C GLU A 23 -5.26 16.67 -21.42
N ILE A 24 -3.97 16.99 -21.27
CA ILE A 24 -3.26 17.91 -22.16
C ILE A 24 -3.10 17.30 -23.56
N LEU A 25 -2.75 16.01 -23.63
CA LEU A 25 -2.61 15.30 -24.91
C LEU A 25 -3.92 15.32 -25.69
N SER A 26 -5.04 14.98 -25.04
CA SER A 26 -6.35 14.95 -25.67
C SER A 26 -6.74 16.32 -26.25
N ARG A 27 -6.48 17.42 -25.51
CA ARG A 27 -6.67 18.79 -26.04
C ARG A 27 -5.80 19.08 -27.25
N LYS A 28 -4.50 18.81 -27.16
CA LYS A 28 -3.55 19.03 -28.28
C LYS A 28 -3.91 18.22 -29.53
N MET A 29 -4.44 17.02 -29.36
CA MET A 29 -4.91 16.19 -30.48
C MET A 29 -6.14 16.79 -31.15
N MET A 30 -7.11 17.28 -30.38
CA MET A 30 -8.28 17.98 -30.93
C MET A 30 -7.89 19.29 -31.65
N GLU A 31 -7.00 20.09 -31.08
CA GLU A 31 -6.45 21.31 -31.71
C GLU A 31 -5.73 21.00 -33.03
N ALA A 32 -5.13 19.82 -33.14
CA ALA A 32 -4.46 19.34 -34.36
C ALA A 32 -5.41 18.66 -35.37
N GLY A 33 -6.73 18.70 -35.14
CA GLY A 33 -7.74 18.16 -36.05
C GLY A 33 -7.98 16.65 -35.94
N ILE A 34 -7.55 16.01 -34.84
CA ILE A 34 -7.86 14.60 -34.54
C ILE A 34 -9.08 14.61 -33.59
N PRO A 35 -10.28 14.20 -34.05
CA PRO A 35 -11.52 14.45 -33.33
C PRO A 35 -11.75 13.40 -32.22
N ILE A 36 -10.97 13.46 -31.15
CA ILE A 36 -11.13 12.55 -30.02
C ILE A 36 -12.30 13.00 -29.17
N TRP A 37 -13.20 12.05 -28.90
CA TRP A 37 -14.28 12.19 -27.92
C TRP A 37 -13.92 11.50 -26.61
N ARG A 38 -13.24 10.34 -26.67
CA ARG A 38 -12.89 9.54 -25.50
C ARG A 38 -11.49 8.93 -25.63
N PHE A 39 -10.76 8.88 -24.53
CA PHE A 39 -9.46 8.22 -24.39
C PHE A 39 -9.49 7.23 -23.23
N PHE A 40 -8.89 6.06 -23.41
CA PHE A 40 -8.62 5.09 -22.35
C PHE A 40 -7.18 4.61 -22.43
N THR A 41 -6.56 4.41 -21.27
CA THR A 41 -5.38 3.57 -21.17
C THR A 41 -5.41 2.75 -19.89
N SER A 42 -4.89 1.52 -19.97
CA SER A 42 -4.54 0.71 -18.81
C SER A 42 -3.03 0.80 -18.56
N ILE A 43 -2.63 1.05 -17.32
CA ILE A 43 -1.23 1.15 -16.91
C ILE A 43 -0.99 0.03 -15.88
N PRO A 44 -0.12 -0.96 -16.17
CA PRO A 44 0.22 -1.97 -15.19
C PRO A 44 0.93 -1.33 -13.99
N THR A 45 0.71 -1.89 -12.81
CA THR A 45 1.38 -1.47 -11.58
C THR A 45 2.08 -2.66 -10.92
N MET A 46 3.02 -2.38 -10.03
CA MET A 46 3.68 -3.38 -9.19
C MET A 46 3.09 -3.48 -7.78
N HIS A 47 1.97 -2.80 -7.50
CA HIS A 47 1.34 -2.80 -6.18
C HIS A 47 0.78 -4.20 -5.83
N PRO A 48 0.94 -4.70 -4.58
CA PRO A 48 0.49 -6.03 -4.19
C PRO A 48 -1.01 -6.28 -4.39
N GLU A 49 -1.83 -5.23 -4.24
CA GLU A 49 -3.29 -5.34 -4.37
C GLU A 49 -3.83 -4.81 -5.68
N VAL A 50 -3.10 -3.91 -6.37
CA VAL A 50 -3.59 -3.20 -7.55
C VAL A 50 -2.80 -3.67 -8.76
N MET A 51 -3.45 -4.36 -9.68
CA MET A 51 -2.77 -4.87 -10.87
C MET A 51 -2.68 -3.80 -11.96
N VAL A 52 -3.75 -3.02 -12.15
CA VAL A 52 -3.85 -2.05 -13.24
C VAL A 52 -4.47 -0.77 -12.72
N ARG A 53 -3.86 0.37 -13.06
CA ARG A 53 -4.47 1.69 -12.96
C ARG A 53 -4.93 2.12 -14.34
N SER A 54 -6.23 2.31 -14.50
CA SER A 54 -6.82 2.76 -15.76
C SER A 54 -7.16 4.24 -15.69
N ILE A 55 -6.92 4.96 -16.79
CA ILE A 55 -7.27 6.38 -16.92
C ILE A 55 -8.27 6.51 -18.06
N ILE A 56 -9.39 7.17 -17.77
CA ILE A 56 -10.48 7.42 -18.69
C ILE A 56 -10.69 8.92 -18.79
N TRP A 57 -10.48 9.46 -19.98
CA TRP A 57 -10.80 10.84 -20.29
C TRP A 57 -11.94 10.86 -21.30
N THR A 58 -12.97 11.65 -21.03
CA THR A 58 -14.09 11.90 -21.96
C THR A 58 -14.24 13.41 -22.12
N ARG A 59 -14.45 13.88 -23.35
CA ARG A 59 -14.64 15.30 -23.63
C ARG A 59 -15.84 15.85 -22.88
N GLY A 60 -15.61 16.84 -22.02
CA GLY A 60 -16.66 17.49 -21.23
C GLY A 60 -16.98 16.82 -19.89
N GLU A 61 -16.27 15.74 -19.53
CA GLU A 61 -16.42 15.05 -18.24
C GLU A 61 -15.13 15.17 -17.41
N GLU A 62 -15.22 14.83 -16.12
CA GLU A 62 -14.06 14.69 -15.26
C GLU A 62 -13.29 13.40 -15.59
N THR A 63 -11.96 13.49 -15.68
CA THR A 63 -11.10 12.34 -15.93
C THR A 63 -11.15 11.36 -14.75
N GLN A 64 -11.50 10.11 -15.04
CA GLN A 64 -11.62 9.06 -14.04
C GLN A 64 -10.33 8.24 -13.95
N ILE A 65 -9.97 7.86 -12.72
CA ILE A 65 -8.91 6.89 -12.43
C ILE A 65 -9.57 5.68 -11.77
N VAL A 66 -9.36 4.50 -12.33
CA VAL A 66 -9.93 3.25 -11.83
C VAL A 66 -8.80 2.28 -11.50
N PHE A 67 -8.80 1.78 -10.26
CA PHE A 67 -7.85 0.78 -9.79
C PHE A 67 -8.47 -0.61 -9.90
N ILE A 68 -7.81 -1.51 -10.64
CA ILE A 68 -8.26 -2.87 -10.88
C ILE A 68 -7.38 -3.81 -10.04
N PRO A 69 -7.97 -4.59 -9.12
CA PRO A 69 -7.24 -5.55 -8.30
C PRO A 69 -6.76 -6.77 -9.11
N HIS A 70 -5.86 -7.58 -8.54
CA HIS A 70 -5.30 -8.76 -9.22
C HIS A 70 -6.34 -9.81 -9.62
N ASN A 71 -7.43 -9.95 -8.87
CA ASN A 71 -8.54 -10.83 -9.23
C ASN A 71 -9.46 -10.24 -10.32
N GLY A 72 -9.30 -8.97 -10.69
CA GLY A 72 -10.11 -8.28 -11.69
C GLY A 72 -10.04 -8.90 -13.08
N LEU A 73 -8.92 -9.56 -13.43
CA LEU A 73 -8.77 -10.25 -14.72
C LEU A 73 -9.59 -11.55 -14.83
N GLN A 74 -10.20 -12.02 -13.74
CA GLN A 74 -11.06 -13.21 -13.77
C GLN A 74 -12.52 -12.86 -14.10
N GLN A 75 -12.88 -11.57 -14.03
CA GLN A 75 -14.24 -11.09 -14.23
C GLN A 75 -14.68 -11.23 -15.71
N PRO A 76 -15.96 -11.57 -15.98
CA PRO A 76 -16.49 -11.65 -17.34
C PRO A 76 -16.30 -10.36 -18.14
N GLN A 77 -16.49 -9.20 -17.50
CA GLN A 77 -16.28 -7.87 -18.11
C GLN A 77 -14.90 -7.69 -18.74
N TYR A 78 -13.85 -8.30 -18.16
CA TYR A 78 -12.51 -8.29 -18.76
C TYR A 78 -12.40 -9.24 -19.94
N LYS A 79 -12.91 -10.48 -19.79
CA LYS A 79 -12.82 -11.52 -20.84
C LYS A 79 -13.58 -11.14 -22.11
N ASP A 80 -14.68 -10.42 -21.96
CA ASP A 80 -15.53 -9.96 -23.07
C ASP A 80 -15.07 -8.61 -23.64
N SER A 81 -13.94 -8.07 -23.15
CA SER A 81 -13.37 -6.79 -23.60
C SER A 81 -12.34 -6.98 -24.71
N PRO A 82 -12.21 -6.02 -25.66
CA PRO A 82 -11.10 -6.00 -26.62
C PRO A 82 -9.71 -6.03 -25.95
N ILE A 83 -9.60 -5.54 -24.71
CA ILE A 83 -8.36 -5.57 -23.93
C ILE A 83 -7.87 -7.01 -23.72
N TYR A 84 -8.78 -7.98 -23.50
CA TYR A 84 -8.41 -9.39 -23.38
C TYR A 84 -7.75 -9.91 -24.66
N LEU A 85 -8.26 -9.52 -25.84
CA LEU A 85 -7.65 -9.91 -27.12
C LEU A 85 -6.28 -9.26 -27.32
N ILE A 86 -6.13 -7.99 -26.96
CA ILE A 86 -4.85 -7.28 -27.00
C ILE A 86 -3.83 -7.99 -26.10
N ARG A 87 -4.20 -8.32 -24.86
CA ARG A 87 -3.27 -8.87 -23.85
C ARG A 87 -3.01 -10.36 -24.03
N GLU A 88 -4.05 -11.17 -24.07
CA GLU A 88 -3.97 -12.64 -24.02
C GLU A 88 -3.86 -13.28 -25.41
N LYS A 89 -4.52 -12.68 -26.41
CA LYS A 89 -4.47 -13.15 -27.81
C LYS A 89 -3.44 -12.41 -28.66
N GLN A 90 -2.70 -11.48 -28.06
CA GLN A 90 -1.55 -10.83 -28.68
C GLN A 90 -1.90 -10.03 -29.95
N ILE A 91 -3.13 -9.53 -30.03
CA ILE A 91 -3.58 -8.67 -31.14
C ILE A 91 -3.00 -7.26 -30.96
N ASP A 92 -2.52 -6.65 -32.05
CA ASP A 92 -1.89 -5.32 -32.01
C ASP A 92 -2.88 -4.16 -32.16
N PHE A 93 -3.96 -4.36 -32.90
CA PHE A 93 -4.92 -3.33 -33.23
C PHE A 93 -6.30 -3.93 -33.49
N ILE A 94 -7.33 -3.29 -32.95
CA ILE A 94 -8.74 -3.59 -33.24
C ILE A 94 -9.45 -2.26 -33.51
N ARG A 95 -10.25 -2.24 -34.58
CA ARG A 95 -11.14 -1.13 -34.91
C ARG A 95 -12.57 -1.65 -34.96
N CYS A 96 -13.47 -0.94 -34.27
CA CYS A 96 -14.89 -1.19 -34.33
C CYS A 96 -15.56 0.09 -34.84
N LYS A 97 -16.13 0.03 -36.06
CA LYS A 97 -17.08 1.05 -36.50
C LYS A 97 -18.32 0.91 -35.62
N LEU A 98 -18.77 2.00 -35.03
CA LEU A 98 -19.91 1.94 -34.09
C LEU A 98 -21.24 2.26 -34.79
N THR A 99 -21.21 2.79 -36.01
CA THR A 99 -22.41 3.14 -36.78
C THR A 99 -22.28 2.72 -38.24
N GLY A 100 -23.42 2.68 -38.94
CA GLY A 100 -23.47 2.30 -40.35
C GLY A 100 -23.56 0.80 -40.60
N PRO A 101 -23.55 0.37 -41.88
CA PRO A 101 -23.73 -1.03 -42.26
C PRO A 101 -22.56 -1.94 -41.85
N GLU A 102 -21.38 -1.36 -41.57
CA GLU A 102 -20.18 -2.08 -41.11
C GLU A 102 -20.02 -2.02 -39.57
N ALA A 103 -21.09 -1.68 -38.83
CA ALA A 103 -21.00 -1.54 -37.38
C ALA A 103 -20.62 -2.87 -36.70
N ASP A 104 -19.61 -2.82 -35.84
CA ASP A 104 -19.16 -3.92 -35.00
C ASP A 104 -19.44 -3.57 -33.53
N LEU A 105 -20.47 -4.19 -32.98
CA LEU A 105 -20.89 -4.06 -31.57
C LEU A 105 -20.63 -5.35 -30.79
N SER A 106 -19.63 -6.15 -31.20
CA SER A 106 -19.33 -7.45 -30.60
C SER A 106 -18.87 -7.38 -29.14
N TYR A 107 -18.51 -6.19 -28.66
CA TYR A 107 -18.00 -5.97 -27.31
C TYR A 107 -18.93 -5.05 -26.51
N PRO A 108 -19.15 -5.30 -25.20
CA PRO A 108 -19.99 -4.45 -24.35
C PRO A 108 -19.60 -2.97 -24.41
N ILE A 109 -18.30 -2.66 -24.40
CA ILE A 109 -17.81 -1.27 -24.53
C ILE A 109 -18.21 -0.61 -25.85
N CYS A 110 -18.32 -1.37 -26.94
CA CYS A 110 -18.73 -0.81 -28.24
C CYS A 110 -20.24 -0.49 -28.23
N VAL A 111 -21.06 -1.33 -27.58
CA VAL A 111 -22.48 -1.05 -27.35
C VAL A 111 -22.63 0.23 -26.53
N ASP A 112 -21.95 0.33 -25.38
CA ASP A 112 -22.03 1.51 -24.50
C ASP A 112 -21.61 2.80 -25.21
N LEU A 113 -20.55 2.74 -26.03
CA LEU A 113 -20.07 3.90 -26.79
C LEU A 113 -21.06 4.29 -27.90
N HIS A 114 -21.65 3.32 -28.60
CA HIS A 114 -22.66 3.56 -29.62
C HIS A 114 -23.89 4.27 -29.05
N GLU A 115 -24.44 3.77 -27.93
CA GLU A 115 -25.61 4.36 -27.26
C GLU A 115 -25.38 5.80 -26.82
N LYS A 116 -24.12 6.15 -26.50
CA LYS A 116 -23.70 7.50 -26.12
C LYS A 116 -23.32 8.39 -27.32
N GLY A 117 -23.53 7.94 -28.55
CA GLY A 117 -23.29 8.72 -29.77
C GLY A 117 -21.90 8.55 -30.41
N GLY A 118 -21.11 7.59 -29.95
CA GLY A 118 -19.83 7.23 -30.57
C GLY A 118 -19.99 6.64 -31.97
N THR A 119 -19.04 6.92 -32.84
CA THR A 119 -19.06 6.52 -34.26
C THR A 119 -17.91 5.60 -34.65
N ASP A 120 -16.78 5.65 -33.94
CA ASP A 120 -15.61 4.79 -34.18
C ASP A 120 -14.88 4.54 -32.87
N TYR A 121 -14.33 3.33 -32.73
CA TYR A 121 -13.52 2.89 -31.61
C TYR A 121 -12.25 2.21 -32.13
N CYS A 122 -11.09 2.71 -31.71
CA CYS A 122 -9.77 2.19 -32.10
C CYS A 122 -8.98 1.86 -30.84
N ILE A 123 -8.60 0.60 -30.65
CA ILE A 123 -7.76 0.13 -29.54
C ILE A 123 -6.46 -0.46 -30.08
N PHE A 124 -5.36 -0.06 -29.46
CA PHE A 124 -4.01 -0.44 -29.83
C PHE A 124 -3.31 -1.12 -28.67
N ALA A 125 -2.45 -2.10 -28.98
CA ALA A 125 -1.52 -2.66 -28.03
C ALA A 125 -0.47 -1.64 -27.61
N SER A 126 -0.16 -1.61 -26.31
CA SER A 126 0.98 -0.91 -25.73
C SER A 126 1.83 -1.90 -24.96
N VAL A 127 3.13 -1.92 -25.21
CA VAL A 127 4.05 -2.85 -24.52
C VAL A 127 4.89 -2.05 -23.54
N PHE A 128 4.82 -2.42 -22.27
CA PHE A 128 5.60 -1.83 -21.19
C PHE A 128 6.95 -2.57 -21.05
N GLY A 129 7.93 -1.95 -20.40
CA GLY A 129 9.32 -2.44 -20.39
C GLY A 129 9.54 -3.80 -19.73
N ASN A 130 8.55 -4.31 -18.99
CA ASN A 130 8.53 -5.65 -18.41
C ASN A 130 7.84 -6.69 -19.33
N ASN A 131 7.71 -6.39 -20.63
CA ASN A 131 6.92 -7.15 -21.62
C ASN A 131 5.42 -7.29 -21.30
N THR A 132 4.90 -6.51 -20.35
CA THR A 132 3.45 -6.49 -20.11
C THR A 132 2.76 -5.79 -21.26
N ARG A 133 1.90 -6.53 -21.97
CA ARG A 133 0.94 -5.93 -22.91
C ARG A 133 -0.20 -5.28 -22.15
N SER A 134 -0.53 -4.09 -22.59
CA SER A 134 -1.62 -3.26 -22.12
C SER A 134 -2.31 -2.61 -23.32
N ALA A 135 -3.30 -1.75 -23.10
CA ALA A 135 -4.07 -1.14 -24.16
C ALA A 135 -4.17 0.39 -24.04
N ILE A 136 -4.25 1.04 -25.20
CA ILE A 136 -4.67 2.43 -25.35
C ILE A 136 -5.80 2.45 -26.37
N SER A 137 -6.93 3.09 -26.07
CA SER A 137 -8.00 3.25 -27.04
C SER A 137 -8.48 4.69 -27.16
N TRP A 138 -8.90 5.04 -28.36
CA TRP A 138 -9.54 6.31 -28.70
C TRP A 138 -10.90 6.05 -29.33
N SER A 139 -11.87 6.90 -28.99
CA SER A 139 -13.18 6.94 -29.64
C SER A 139 -13.47 8.32 -30.18
N THR A 140 -14.26 8.41 -31.24
CA THR A 140 -14.81 9.67 -31.78
C THR A 140 -16.32 9.60 -31.86
N ASP A 141 -16.96 10.78 -31.81
CA ASP A 141 -18.37 11.02 -32.07
C ASP A 141 -18.60 11.75 -33.42
N THR A 142 -17.54 11.95 -34.20
CA THR A 142 -17.63 12.62 -35.52
C THR A 142 -18.32 11.71 -36.53
N PRO A 143 -19.28 12.22 -37.33
CA PRO A 143 -19.90 11.43 -38.40
C PRO A 143 -18.86 10.81 -39.34
N GLY A 144 -19.01 9.52 -39.63
CA GLY A 144 -18.07 8.76 -40.47
C GLY A 144 -16.87 8.16 -39.72
N GLY A 145 -16.64 8.56 -38.47
CA GLY A 145 -15.55 8.04 -37.64
C GLY A 145 -14.19 8.62 -37.98
N PHE A 146 -13.12 7.92 -37.59
CA PHE A 146 -11.75 8.33 -37.90
C PHE A 146 -11.41 8.05 -39.37
N THR A 147 -10.65 8.94 -40.01
CA THR A 147 -10.01 8.62 -41.31
C THR A 147 -8.80 7.71 -41.09
N ASP A 148 -8.34 7.06 -42.16
CA ASP A 148 -7.16 6.19 -42.07
C ASP A 148 -5.89 7.00 -41.72
N GLU A 149 -5.75 8.23 -42.23
CA GLU A 149 -4.65 9.12 -41.83
C GLU A 149 -4.70 9.49 -40.34
N GLN A 150 -5.90 9.66 -39.79
CA GLN A 150 -6.06 9.91 -38.36
C GLN A 150 -5.68 8.68 -37.54
N ILE A 151 -6.02 7.46 -37.98
CA ILE A 151 -5.61 6.21 -37.32
C ILE A 151 -4.09 6.05 -37.34
N ASP A 152 -3.44 6.38 -38.45
CA ASP A 152 -1.98 6.40 -38.54
C ASP A 152 -1.36 7.43 -37.58
N CYS A 153 -2.01 8.59 -37.40
CA CYS A 153 -1.63 9.57 -36.38
C CYS A 153 -1.75 8.99 -34.97
N LEU A 154 -2.87 8.33 -34.66
CA LEU A 154 -3.11 7.69 -33.35
C LEU A 154 -2.02 6.66 -33.06
N ASN A 155 -1.67 5.80 -34.03
CA ASN A 155 -0.63 4.79 -33.88
C ASN A 155 0.76 5.41 -33.67
N SER A 156 1.06 6.51 -34.36
CA SER A 156 2.32 7.26 -34.19
C SER A 156 2.41 7.88 -32.79
N ILE A 157 1.33 8.48 -32.31
CA ILE A 157 1.24 9.08 -30.97
C ILE A 157 1.31 8.01 -29.89
N ARG A 158 0.57 6.90 -30.05
CA ARG A 158 0.61 5.71 -29.19
C ARG A 158 2.03 5.24 -28.93
N SER A 159 2.87 5.20 -29.95
CA SER A 159 4.24 4.71 -29.85
C SER A 159 5.07 5.50 -28.83
N ILE A 160 5.00 6.83 -28.84
CA ILE A 160 5.74 7.68 -27.88
C ILE A 160 5.01 7.75 -26.54
N LEU A 161 3.68 7.80 -26.56
CA LEU A 161 2.86 7.79 -25.36
C LEU A 161 3.12 6.53 -24.52
N SER A 162 3.26 5.36 -25.15
CA SER A 162 3.57 4.10 -24.46
C SER A 162 4.88 4.18 -23.66
N LEU A 163 5.93 4.76 -24.23
CA LEU A 163 7.20 5.00 -23.53
C LEU A 163 7.02 5.96 -22.36
N ARG A 164 6.18 6.99 -22.54
CA ARG A 164 5.91 7.98 -21.50
C ARG A 164 5.13 7.37 -20.33
N LEU A 165 4.12 6.56 -20.62
CA LEU A 165 3.34 5.82 -19.63
C LEU A 165 4.18 4.74 -18.94
N ASP A 166 5.11 4.09 -19.64
CA ASP A 166 6.06 3.15 -19.02
C ASP A 166 6.98 3.85 -18.02
N LEU A 167 7.52 5.02 -18.37
CA LEU A 167 8.34 5.82 -17.45
C LEU A 167 7.55 6.31 -16.23
N GLU A 168 6.31 6.74 -16.41
CA GLU A 168 5.44 7.16 -15.31
C GLU A 168 5.06 5.96 -14.42
N SER A 169 4.67 4.83 -15.01
CA SER A 169 4.38 3.57 -14.30
C SER A 169 5.54 3.13 -13.41
N ARG A 170 6.79 3.26 -13.89
CA ARG A 170 7.99 2.96 -13.09
C ARG A 170 8.18 3.92 -11.92
N LYS A 171 7.97 5.23 -12.13
CA LYS A 171 8.04 6.23 -11.05
C LYS A 171 6.99 5.95 -9.99
N PHE A 172 5.75 5.73 -10.41
CA PHE A 172 4.64 5.35 -9.54
C PHE A 172 4.99 4.08 -8.76
N SER A 173 5.42 3.02 -9.46
CA SER A 173 5.77 1.74 -8.82
C SER A 173 6.88 1.86 -7.78
N ILE A 174 7.89 2.73 -7.99
CA ILE A 174 8.95 2.95 -7.00
C ILE A 174 8.36 3.52 -5.71
N ASN A 175 7.50 4.53 -5.81
CA ASN A 175 6.90 5.18 -4.65
C ASN A 175 5.99 4.21 -3.89
N GLU A 176 5.08 3.54 -4.61
CA GLU A 176 4.12 2.60 -4.03
C GLU A 176 4.82 1.40 -3.37
N LEU A 177 5.80 0.80 -4.04
CA LEU A 177 6.55 -0.32 -3.46
C LEU A 177 7.34 0.12 -2.23
N LEU A 178 8.03 1.26 -2.27
CA LEU A 178 8.75 1.74 -1.09
C LEU A 178 7.80 2.00 0.08
N GLU A 179 6.62 2.55 -0.17
CA GLU A 179 5.61 2.77 0.88
C GLU A 179 5.08 1.45 1.46
N VAL A 180 4.77 0.46 0.62
CA VAL A 180 4.34 -0.87 1.06
C VAL A 180 5.40 -1.56 1.92
N TYR A 181 6.67 -1.49 1.53
CA TYR A 181 7.74 -2.26 2.19
C TYR A 181 8.45 -1.52 3.33
N LEU A 182 8.47 -0.18 3.34
CA LEU A 182 9.12 0.64 4.37
C LEU A 182 8.14 1.44 5.23
N GLY A 183 6.88 1.55 4.81
CA GLY A 183 5.93 2.50 5.38
C GLY A 183 6.09 3.93 4.83
N PRO A 184 5.08 4.79 5.03
CA PRO A 184 4.96 6.08 4.36
C PRO A 184 6.02 7.13 4.74
N ASN A 185 6.57 7.07 5.95
CA ASN A 185 7.56 8.06 6.41
C ASN A 185 8.97 7.66 5.97
N ALA A 186 9.37 6.41 6.23
CA ALA A 186 10.65 5.88 5.77
C ALA A 186 10.76 5.92 4.23
N SER A 187 9.68 5.62 3.49
CA SER A 187 9.66 5.73 2.03
C SER A 187 9.95 7.15 1.56
N LYS A 188 9.29 8.18 2.14
CA LYS A 188 9.53 9.59 1.82
C LYS A 188 10.96 10.02 2.07
N ARG A 189 11.57 9.57 3.17
CA ARG A 189 12.97 9.87 3.50
C ARG A 189 13.95 9.20 2.53
N VAL A 190 13.71 7.94 2.18
CA VAL A 190 14.52 7.24 1.18
C VAL A 190 14.42 7.93 -0.18
N LEU A 191 13.20 8.32 -0.59
CA LEU A 191 12.95 9.05 -1.84
C LEU A 191 13.57 10.46 -1.87
N SER A 192 13.68 11.13 -0.72
CA SER A 192 14.31 12.46 -0.59
C SER A 192 15.84 12.41 -0.61
N GLY A 193 16.44 11.22 -0.59
CA GLY A 193 17.89 11.04 -0.67
C GLY A 193 18.55 10.50 0.59
N GLU A 194 17.78 10.21 1.64
CA GLU A 194 18.28 9.66 2.90
C GLU A 194 18.41 8.13 2.81
N PHE A 195 19.25 7.66 1.88
CA PHE A 195 19.54 6.23 1.64
C PHE A 195 20.99 5.84 1.96
N ARG A 196 21.75 6.73 2.61
CA ARG A 196 23.15 6.46 2.96
C ARG A 196 23.24 5.64 4.25
N ARG A 197 24.18 4.71 4.30
CA ARG A 197 24.45 3.93 5.52
C ARG A 197 24.93 4.84 6.65
N GLY A 198 24.40 4.64 7.85
CA GLY A 198 24.82 5.40 9.04
C GLY A 198 24.24 6.81 9.11
N THR A 199 23.37 7.19 8.17
CA THR A 199 22.52 8.36 8.36
C THR A 199 21.32 7.96 9.21
N GLY A 200 21.08 8.73 10.26
CA GLY A 200 19.93 8.61 11.12
C GLY A 200 19.91 9.80 12.07
N GLU A 201 18.75 10.08 12.61
CA GLU A 201 18.55 11.15 13.59
C GLU A 201 18.18 10.52 14.92
N THR A 202 18.59 11.17 16.01
CA THR A 202 18.10 10.78 17.33
C THR A 202 16.75 11.44 17.53
N ILE A 203 15.70 10.63 17.66
CA ILE A 203 14.34 11.10 17.94
C ILE A 203 13.90 10.57 19.29
N TYR A 204 13.03 11.32 19.95
CA TYR A 204 12.30 10.82 21.11
C TYR A 204 10.99 10.18 20.62
N ALA A 205 10.71 8.93 20.99
CA ALA A 205 9.53 8.22 20.52
C ALA A 205 8.92 7.29 21.59
N ALA A 206 7.59 7.18 21.56
CA ALA A 206 6.91 6.05 22.17
C ALA A 206 7.05 4.83 21.26
N ILE A 207 7.22 3.65 21.84
CA ILE A 207 7.56 2.41 21.17
C ILE A 207 6.49 1.39 21.55
N LEU A 208 5.93 0.74 20.53
CA LEU A 208 5.06 -0.41 20.68
C LEU A 208 5.77 -1.61 20.05
N CYS A 209 6.01 -2.64 20.86
CA CYS A 209 6.42 -3.95 20.39
C CYS A 209 5.26 -4.92 20.63
N ALA A 210 4.89 -5.71 19.63
CA ALA A 210 3.90 -6.77 19.76
C ALA A 210 4.51 -8.10 19.28
N ASP A 211 4.12 -9.20 19.88
CA ASP A 211 4.56 -10.54 19.49
C ASP A 211 3.39 -11.53 19.59
N LEU A 212 3.35 -12.49 18.66
CA LEU A 212 2.33 -13.52 18.63
C LEU A 212 2.72 -14.65 19.59
N ARG A 213 1.91 -14.86 20.64
CA ARG A 213 2.21 -15.91 21.61
C ARG A 213 2.10 -17.29 21.01
N ASP A 214 3.03 -18.13 21.42
CA ASP A 214 3.09 -19.55 21.06
C ASP A 214 3.18 -19.77 19.54
N PHE A 215 3.72 -18.80 18.78
CA PHE A 215 3.89 -18.93 17.33
C PHE A 215 4.71 -20.16 16.93
N SER A 216 5.75 -20.52 17.70
CA SER A 216 6.50 -21.76 17.45
C SER A 216 5.59 -22.99 17.45
N PHE A 217 4.67 -23.08 18.41
CA PHE A 217 3.69 -24.17 18.47
C PHE A 217 2.74 -24.12 17.27
N LEU A 218 2.25 -22.94 16.89
CA LEU A 218 1.42 -22.78 15.68
C LEU A 218 2.17 -23.30 14.45
N SER A 219 3.44 -22.89 14.28
CA SER A 219 4.29 -23.22 13.13
C SER A 219 4.57 -24.71 12.98
N GLU A 220 4.69 -25.44 14.08
CA GLU A 220 4.91 -26.89 14.07
C GLU A 220 3.65 -27.69 13.72
N ASN A 221 2.46 -27.15 14.06
CA ASN A 221 1.19 -27.88 13.96
C ASN A 221 0.34 -27.48 12.73
N ASN A 222 0.81 -26.55 11.90
CA ASN A 222 0.08 -26.09 10.73
C ASN A 222 0.93 -26.17 9.46
N PRO A 223 0.31 -26.43 8.29
CA PRO A 223 1.03 -26.39 7.02
C PRO A 223 1.49 -24.96 6.70
N PRO A 224 2.60 -24.78 5.94
CA PRO A 224 3.19 -23.46 5.69
C PRO A 224 2.21 -22.41 5.14
N LYS A 225 1.31 -22.81 4.22
CA LYS A 225 0.30 -21.89 3.67
C LYS A 225 -0.64 -21.35 4.75
N ARG A 226 -1.04 -22.20 5.71
CA ARG A 226 -1.91 -21.81 6.82
C ARG A 226 -1.20 -20.86 7.78
N ILE A 227 0.11 -21.03 7.98
CA ILE A 227 0.91 -20.12 8.78
C ILE A 227 0.98 -18.72 8.16
N VAL A 228 1.16 -18.63 6.84
CA VAL A 228 1.12 -17.35 6.14
C VAL A 228 -0.24 -16.68 6.33
N GLU A 229 -1.35 -17.41 6.16
CA GLU A 229 -2.69 -16.86 6.41
C GLU A 229 -2.86 -16.38 7.86
N ILE A 230 -2.35 -17.10 8.86
CA ILE A 230 -2.40 -16.68 10.27
C ILE A 230 -1.62 -15.38 10.48
N LEU A 231 -0.41 -15.29 9.93
CA LEU A 231 0.43 -14.10 10.03
C LEU A 231 -0.21 -12.90 9.33
N ASP A 232 -0.75 -13.07 8.12
CA ASP A 232 -1.41 -12.00 7.38
C ASP A 232 -2.58 -11.42 8.18
N ASN A 233 -3.44 -12.28 8.76
CA ASN A 233 -4.55 -11.83 9.60
C ASN A 233 -4.06 -11.17 10.89
N TYR A 234 -3.04 -11.73 11.56
CA TYR A 234 -2.46 -11.12 12.75
C TYR A 234 -1.87 -9.74 12.47
N PHE A 235 -1.14 -9.58 11.36
CA PHE A 235 -0.58 -8.30 10.95
C PHE A 235 -1.66 -7.29 10.57
N GLU A 236 -2.77 -7.71 9.98
CA GLU A 236 -3.89 -6.79 9.71
C GLU A 236 -4.55 -6.29 11.01
N LEU A 237 -4.85 -7.20 11.95
CA LEU A 237 -5.45 -6.89 13.25
C LEU A 237 -4.61 -5.93 14.10
N THR A 238 -3.31 -5.89 13.85
CA THR A 238 -2.33 -5.09 14.58
C THR A 238 -1.96 -3.80 13.84
N ALA A 239 -1.78 -3.86 12.53
CA ALA A 239 -1.34 -2.74 11.72
C ALA A 239 -2.39 -1.63 11.64
N GLN A 240 -3.66 -1.98 11.41
CA GLN A 240 -4.73 -1.01 11.27
C GLN A 240 -4.85 -0.10 12.52
N PRO A 241 -4.96 -0.61 13.76
CA PRO A 241 -4.99 0.24 14.96
C PRO A 241 -3.78 1.16 15.13
N ILE A 242 -2.58 0.70 14.78
CA ILE A 242 -1.35 1.50 14.87
C ILE A 242 -1.45 2.69 13.91
N GLN A 243 -1.85 2.44 12.65
CA GLN A 243 -1.98 3.46 11.62
C GLN A 243 -3.11 4.47 11.92
N GLU A 244 -4.24 4.01 12.47
CA GLU A 244 -5.34 4.88 12.91
C GLU A 244 -4.88 5.91 13.96
N GLU A 245 -4.06 5.47 14.91
CA GLU A 245 -3.44 6.32 15.95
C GLU A 245 -2.18 7.05 15.46
N LYS A 246 -1.93 7.06 14.13
CA LYS A 246 -0.79 7.73 13.48
C LYS A 246 0.58 7.22 13.93
N GLY A 247 0.64 5.98 14.39
CA GLY A 247 1.89 5.25 14.60
C GLY A 247 2.51 4.80 13.29
N GLU A 248 3.82 4.59 13.33
CA GLU A 248 4.62 4.11 12.20
C GLU A 248 5.11 2.69 12.48
N ILE A 249 4.66 1.75 11.65
CA ILE A 249 5.17 0.37 11.67
C ILE A 249 6.47 0.36 10.90
N LEU A 250 7.55 -0.01 11.58
CA LEU A 250 8.89 0.01 10.98
C LEU A 250 9.21 -1.30 10.30
N LYS A 251 8.78 -2.42 10.89
CA LYS A 251 8.98 -3.76 10.34
C LYS A 251 8.20 -4.83 11.08
N PHE A 252 8.02 -5.93 10.37
CA PHE A 252 7.68 -7.24 10.89
C PHE A 252 8.97 -8.04 11.13
N ILE A 253 9.15 -8.64 12.30
CA ILE A 253 10.34 -9.41 12.71
C ILE A 253 9.91 -10.81 13.07
N GLY A 254 9.84 -11.72 12.09
CA GLY A 254 9.16 -13.00 12.29
C GLY A 254 7.68 -12.72 12.49
N ASP A 255 7.16 -13.06 13.67
CA ASP A 255 5.81 -12.80 14.15
C ASP A 255 5.70 -11.56 15.05
N ALA A 256 6.80 -10.84 15.28
CA ALA A 256 6.80 -9.61 16.04
C ALA A 256 6.58 -8.37 15.18
N ILE A 257 6.08 -7.30 15.79
CA ILE A 257 5.87 -5.98 15.20
C ILE A 257 6.64 -4.95 16.00
N LEU A 258 7.37 -4.09 15.30
CA LEU A 258 7.99 -2.91 15.89
C LEU A 258 7.35 -1.65 15.29
N ALA A 259 6.70 -0.87 16.13
CA ALA A 259 6.14 0.41 15.77
C ALA A 259 6.60 1.53 16.70
N ILE A 260 6.60 2.76 16.18
CA ILE A 260 6.92 3.97 16.94
C ILE A 260 5.85 5.03 16.77
N PHE A 261 5.76 5.90 17.75
CA PHE A 261 4.95 7.11 17.75
C PHE A 261 5.91 8.27 18.08
N PRO A 262 6.35 9.05 17.07
CA PRO A 262 7.25 10.18 17.30
C PRO A 262 6.71 11.12 18.37
N ALA A 263 7.56 11.45 19.34
CA ALA A 263 7.19 12.11 20.59
C ALA A 263 7.96 13.43 20.83
N GLU A 264 8.60 13.97 19.79
CA GLU A 264 9.43 15.18 19.86
C GLU A 264 8.61 16.44 20.18
N VAL A 265 7.39 16.52 19.65
CA VAL A 265 6.49 17.67 19.85
C VAL A 265 5.66 17.50 21.13
N ASP A 266 5.08 16.32 21.32
CA ASP A 266 4.18 16.04 22.45
C ASP A 266 4.28 14.57 22.87
N SER A 267 5.09 14.32 23.89
CA SER A 267 5.28 12.97 24.44
C SER A 267 4.04 12.41 25.14
N TYR A 268 3.15 13.25 25.67
CA TYR A 268 1.92 12.79 26.30
C TYR A 268 0.98 12.23 25.22
N LYS A 269 0.76 13.00 24.16
CA LYS A 269 -0.07 12.58 23.03
C LYS A 269 0.48 11.33 22.34
N ALA A 270 1.79 11.24 22.13
CA ALA A 270 2.42 10.08 21.51
C ALA A 270 2.28 8.81 22.36
N CYS A 271 2.51 8.89 23.68
CA CYS A 271 2.30 7.75 24.57
C CYS A 271 0.82 7.36 24.68
N LEU A 272 -0.11 8.31 24.70
CA LEU A 272 -1.55 8.00 24.66
C LEU A 272 -1.95 7.32 23.34
N ALA A 273 -1.47 7.79 22.20
CA ALA A 273 -1.72 7.16 20.90
C ALA A 273 -1.21 5.70 20.89
N ALA A 274 -0.01 5.45 21.42
CA ALA A 274 0.53 4.10 21.54
C ALA A 274 -0.32 3.21 22.47
N LEU A 275 -0.81 3.74 23.60
CA LEU A 275 -1.70 3.03 24.51
C LEU A 275 -3.05 2.72 23.85
N ASN A 276 -3.65 3.69 23.17
CA ASN A 276 -4.92 3.53 22.45
C ASN A 276 -4.79 2.47 21.35
N ALA A 277 -3.70 2.50 20.58
CA ALA A 277 -3.41 1.49 19.57
C ALA A 277 -3.35 0.11 20.21
N ALA A 278 -2.56 -0.07 21.28
CA ALA A 278 -2.46 -1.35 21.98
C ALA A 278 -3.81 -1.86 22.51
N GLN A 279 -4.66 -0.98 23.05
CA GLN A 279 -6.00 -1.36 23.50
C GLN A 279 -6.92 -1.76 22.34
N LYS A 280 -6.89 -1.02 21.23
CA LYS A 280 -7.62 -1.35 20.00
C LYS A 280 -7.18 -2.70 19.45
N ILE A 281 -5.86 -2.98 19.39
CA ILE A 281 -5.32 -4.29 18.97
C ILE A 281 -5.88 -5.40 19.86
N LYS A 282 -5.79 -5.24 21.19
CA LYS A 282 -6.32 -6.23 22.14
C LYS A 282 -7.80 -6.52 21.85
N ASN A 283 -8.61 -5.49 21.63
CA ASN A 283 -10.03 -5.64 21.35
C ASN A 283 -10.31 -6.29 19.99
N SER A 284 -9.55 -5.94 18.95
CA SER A 284 -9.64 -6.57 17.63
C SER A 284 -9.34 -8.07 17.70
N VAL A 285 -8.33 -8.47 18.47
CA VAL A 285 -7.99 -9.89 18.65
C VAL A 285 -9.04 -10.64 19.47
N ILE A 286 -9.65 -10.00 20.48
CA ILE A 286 -10.79 -10.59 21.21
C ILE A 286 -11.93 -10.91 20.25
N ARG A 287 -12.36 -9.93 19.43
CA ARG A 287 -13.44 -10.12 18.45
C ARG A 287 -13.07 -11.18 17.41
N TRP A 288 -11.85 -11.14 16.89
CA TRP A 288 -11.35 -12.15 15.96
C TRP A 288 -11.50 -13.57 16.54
N ASN A 289 -11.10 -13.77 17.79
CA ASN A 289 -11.17 -15.07 18.46
C ASN A 289 -12.60 -15.54 18.73
N GLU A 290 -13.55 -14.62 18.90
CA GLU A 290 -14.98 -14.94 19.02
C GLU A 290 -15.55 -15.42 17.68
N GLU A 291 -15.14 -14.78 16.58
CA GLU A 291 -15.55 -15.13 15.22
C GLU A 291 -14.84 -16.40 14.70
N HIS A 292 -13.64 -16.70 15.22
CA HIS A 292 -12.78 -17.81 14.79
C HIS A 292 -12.39 -18.71 15.95
N PRO A 293 -13.35 -19.45 16.57
CA PRO A 293 -13.07 -20.30 17.74
C PRO A 293 -12.05 -21.40 17.45
N ASP A 294 -11.95 -21.84 16.19
CA ASP A 294 -11.02 -22.88 15.73
C ASP A 294 -9.59 -22.34 15.50
N LEU A 295 -9.38 -21.03 15.52
CA LEU A 295 -8.07 -20.40 15.37
C LEU A 295 -7.95 -19.18 16.28
N GLN A 296 -7.55 -19.45 17.53
CA GLN A 296 -7.34 -18.39 18.51
C GLN A 296 -5.93 -17.80 18.42
N ILE A 297 -5.87 -16.48 18.36
CA ILE A 297 -4.68 -15.65 18.34
C ILE A 297 -4.47 -15.05 19.74
N TYR A 298 -3.24 -15.09 20.24
CA TYR A 298 -2.87 -14.48 21.51
C TYR A 298 -1.63 -13.64 21.31
N LEU A 299 -1.53 -12.51 22.00
CA LEU A 299 -0.39 -11.60 21.83
C LEU A 299 0.08 -10.99 23.14
N GLY A 300 1.37 -10.68 23.18
CA GLY A 300 2.00 -9.81 24.16
C GLY A 300 2.34 -8.47 23.50
N MET A 301 2.17 -7.37 24.24
CA MET A 301 2.55 -6.03 23.80
C MET A 301 3.32 -5.33 24.91
N ALA A 302 4.38 -4.63 24.53
CA ALA A 302 5.10 -3.73 25.40
C ALA A 302 5.05 -2.30 24.89
N LEU A 303 4.87 -1.39 25.85
CA LEU A 303 4.91 0.04 25.66
C LEU A 303 6.14 0.61 26.38
N ASN A 304 6.97 1.33 25.65
CA ASN A 304 8.11 2.05 26.20
C ASN A 304 8.23 3.44 25.57
N VAL A 305 9.03 4.32 26.14
CA VAL A 305 9.34 5.62 25.54
C VAL A 305 10.81 5.94 25.79
N GLY A 306 11.48 6.58 24.83
CA GLY A 306 12.85 7.01 25.00
C GLY A 306 13.50 7.48 23.72
N ASP A 307 14.77 7.89 23.83
CA ASP A 307 15.59 8.24 22.68
C ASP A 307 15.95 7.01 21.85
N VAL A 308 15.81 7.14 20.53
CA VAL A 308 16.17 6.13 19.55
C VAL A 308 16.86 6.78 18.35
N VAL A 309 17.80 6.06 17.75
CA VAL A 309 18.38 6.42 16.46
C VAL A 309 17.48 5.88 15.36
N TYR A 310 16.80 6.76 14.63
CA TYR A 310 15.90 6.44 13.52
C TYR A 310 16.61 6.71 12.18
N GLY A 311 16.82 5.66 11.37
CA GLY A 311 17.50 5.79 10.09
C GLY A 311 17.99 4.47 9.49
N ASN A 312 18.94 4.56 8.55
CA ASN A 312 19.44 3.43 7.78
C ASN A 312 20.55 2.67 8.52
N VAL A 313 20.27 1.41 8.84
CA VAL A 313 21.22 0.50 9.47
C VAL A 313 21.32 -0.77 8.63
N GLY A 314 22.52 -1.33 8.48
CA GLY A 314 22.69 -2.57 7.73
C GLY A 314 24.07 -2.77 7.15
N ALA A 315 24.16 -3.61 6.13
CA ALA A 315 25.35 -3.90 5.37
C ALA A 315 25.45 -3.00 4.13
N LYS A 316 26.54 -3.11 3.37
CA LYS A 316 26.80 -2.30 2.17
C LYS A 316 25.66 -2.34 1.15
N ASP A 317 25.13 -3.55 0.89
CA ASP A 317 24.13 -3.80 -0.17
C ASP A 317 22.76 -4.18 0.40
N ARG A 318 22.55 -3.99 1.71
CA ARG A 318 21.30 -4.28 2.42
C ARG A 318 21.13 -3.34 3.59
N LEU A 319 20.37 -2.27 3.37
CA LEU A 319 19.97 -1.33 4.41
C LEU A 319 18.56 -1.65 4.90
N ASP A 320 18.33 -1.29 6.14
CA ASP A 320 17.07 -1.47 6.86
C ASP A 320 16.78 -0.14 7.56
N PHE A 321 15.67 0.50 7.19
CA PHE A 321 15.25 1.77 7.77
C PHE A 321 14.49 1.49 9.06
N THR A 322 15.08 1.84 10.21
CA THR A 322 14.54 1.38 11.49
C THR A 322 14.98 2.26 12.65
N VAL A 323 14.49 1.93 13.85
CA VAL A 323 14.94 2.50 15.11
C VAL A 323 15.88 1.54 15.83
N ILE A 324 16.96 2.09 16.39
CA ILE A 324 17.88 1.36 17.26
C ILE A 324 18.12 2.17 18.52
N GLY A 325 18.13 1.51 19.66
CA GLY A 325 18.45 2.14 20.92
C GLY A 325 18.14 1.27 22.10
N ASN A 326 18.58 1.70 23.28
CA ASN A 326 18.29 1.01 24.52
C ASN A 326 16.78 0.93 24.80
N ALA A 327 16.02 1.97 24.42
CA ALA A 327 14.57 1.99 24.57
C ALA A 327 13.86 0.88 23.76
N VAL A 328 14.34 0.59 22.54
CA VAL A 328 13.82 -0.50 21.70
C VAL A 328 14.14 -1.85 22.33
N ASN A 329 15.39 -2.05 22.77
CA ASN A 329 15.80 -3.28 23.44
C ASN A 329 14.96 -3.53 24.71
N GLN A 330 14.73 -2.49 25.50
CA GLN A 330 13.90 -2.56 26.70
C GLN A 330 12.45 -2.93 26.37
N ALA A 331 11.87 -2.39 25.30
CA ALA A 331 10.52 -2.75 24.86
C ALA A 331 10.40 -4.25 24.55
N PHE A 332 11.31 -4.83 23.77
CA PHE A 332 11.31 -6.28 23.51
C PHE A 332 11.52 -7.12 24.78
N ARG A 333 12.32 -6.66 25.75
CA ARG A 333 12.46 -7.37 27.03
C ARG A 333 11.19 -7.30 27.87
N VAL A 334 10.50 -6.17 27.88
CA VAL A 334 9.22 -6.03 28.56
C VAL A 334 8.14 -6.86 27.89
N GLU A 335 8.13 -6.93 26.56
CA GLU A 335 7.19 -7.75 25.79
C GLU A 335 7.33 -9.22 26.23
N SER A 336 8.56 -9.74 26.31
CA SER A 336 8.77 -11.13 26.71
C SER A 336 8.24 -11.49 28.11
N LEU A 337 8.02 -10.49 28.98
CA LEU A 337 7.41 -10.70 30.30
C LEU A 337 5.88 -10.84 30.26
N CYS A 338 5.23 -10.44 29.16
CA CYS A 338 3.77 -10.50 28.99
C CYS A 338 3.25 -11.92 29.22
N LYS A 339 3.98 -12.94 28.75
CA LYS A 339 3.66 -14.35 28.95
C LYS A 339 3.76 -14.75 30.42
N ASP A 340 4.90 -14.47 31.05
CA ASP A 340 5.18 -14.85 32.45
C ASP A 340 4.25 -14.14 33.45
N LEU A 341 3.82 -12.93 33.13
CA LEU A 341 2.94 -12.12 33.97
C LEU A 341 1.45 -12.29 33.63
N GLY A 342 1.12 -13.06 32.58
CA GLY A 342 -0.26 -13.26 32.15
C GLY A 342 -0.97 -11.97 31.74
N LYS A 343 -0.25 -10.97 31.21
CA LYS A 343 -0.80 -9.67 30.79
C LYS A 343 -0.62 -9.47 29.29
N ASN A 344 -1.65 -9.02 28.58
CA ASN A 344 -1.52 -8.69 27.14
C ASN A 344 -0.68 -7.44 26.89
N ILE A 345 -0.72 -6.47 27.80
CA ILE A 345 -0.05 -5.17 27.63
C ILE A 345 0.76 -4.89 28.88
N LEU A 346 2.05 -4.63 28.70
CA LEU A 346 2.95 -4.16 29.73
C LEU A 346 3.56 -2.81 29.34
N ALA A 347 3.87 -1.98 30.32
CA ALA A 347 4.48 -0.67 30.13
C ALA A 347 5.65 -0.45 31.08
N THR A 348 6.64 0.32 30.65
CA THR A 348 7.74 0.78 31.50
C THR A 348 7.32 1.95 32.38
N GLU A 349 8.08 2.20 33.45
CA GLU A 349 7.86 3.34 34.32
C GLU A 349 7.95 4.68 33.57
N GLU A 350 8.92 4.81 32.67
CA GLU A 350 9.10 6.00 31.84
C GLU A 350 7.88 6.26 30.95
N PHE A 351 7.27 5.21 30.40
CA PHE A 351 6.08 5.32 29.56
C PHE A 351 4.89 5.83 30.34
N ILE A 352 4.59 5.23 31.51
CA ILE A 352 3.41 5.62 32.30
C ILE A 352 3.53 7.04 32.87
N LEU A 353 4.77 7.48 33.16
CA LEU A 353 5.05 8.86 33.58
C LEU A 353 4.66 9.88 32.53
N LYS A 354 4.74 9.50 31.24
CA LYS A 354 4.36 10.33 30.10
C LYS A 354 2.91 10.14 29.69
N ALA A 355 2.35 8.95 29.81
CA ALA A 355 0.98 8.64 29.39
C ALA A 355 -0.10 9.06 30.42
N GLY A 356 0.25 9.12 31.71
CA GLY A 356 -0.69 9.27 32.82
C GLY A 356 -0.65 8.03 33.72
N LYS A 357 -0.08 8.16 34.92
CA LYS A 357 0.13 7.01 35.84
C LYS A 357 -1.17 6.36 36.28
N GLU A 358 -2.22 7.16 36.39
CA GLU A 358 -3.56 6.76 36.80
C GLU A 358 -4.22 5.76 35.85
N LEU A 359 -3.70 5.61 34.63
CA LEU A 359 -4.20 4.65 33.65
C LEU A 359 -3.60 3.24 33.84
N PHE A 360 -2.69 3.06 34.81
CA PHE A 360 -1.91 1.84 34.97
C PHE A 360 -1.89 1.31 36.40
N GLU A 361 -1.79 -0.01 36.54
CA GLU A 361 -1.49 -0.70 37.79
C GLU A 361 -0.05 -1.22 37.80
N PHE A 362 0.56 -1.22 38.99
CA PHE A 362 1.88 -1.81 39.20
C PHE A 362 1.79 -3.34 39.22
N VAL A 363 2.55 -4.01 38.36
CA VAL A 363 2.58 -5.47 38.24
C VAL A 363 3.75 -6.08 39.00
N GLY A 364 4.89 -5.38 39.05
CA GLY A 364 6.05 -5.81 39.82
C GLY A 364 7.38 -5.25 39.31
N ALA A 365 8.41 -5.36 40.14
CA ALA A 365 9.79 -5.06 39.75
C ALA A 365 10.43 -6.32 39.13
N LYS A 366 11.02 -6.19 37.93
CA LYS A 366 11.63 -7.30 37.20
C LYS A 366 13.03 -6.95 36.72
N ARG A 367 13.91 -7.97 36.69
CA ARG A 367 15.22 -7.85 36.03
C ARG A 367 15.05 -8.18 34.56
N LEU A 368 15.55 -7.30 33.70
CA LEU A 368 15.54 -7.50 32.25
C LEU A 368 16.92 -7.95 31.78
N LYS A 369 16.98 -8.99 30.95
CA LYS A 369 18.25 -9.53 30.45
C LYS A 369 19.04 -8.44 29.71
N GLY A 370 20.27 -8.18 30.18
CA GLY A 370 21.18 -7.19 29.59
C GLY A 370 20.93 -5.75 30.03
N ILE A 371 20.01 -5.51 30.98
CA ILE A 371 19.75 -4.19 31.55
C ILE A 371 20.09 -4.24 33.04
N SER A 372 20.84 -3.25 33.52
CA SER A 372 21.26 -3.18 34.92
C SER A 372 20.11 -2.75 35.84
N GLY A 373 19.98 -3.45 36.97
CA GLY A 373 18.99 -3.17 37.99
C GLY A 373 17.61 -3.74 37.68
N GLU A 374 16.68 -3.53 38.60
CA GLU A 374 15.27 -3.87 38.39
C GLU A 374 14.56 -2.72 37.68
N ARG A 375 13.47 -3.07 36.99
CA ARG A 375 12.55 -2.13 36.35
C ARG A 375 11.15 -2.38 36.85
N ASN A 376 10.47 -1.30 37.21
CA ASN A 376 9.07 -1.33 37.56
C ASN A 376 8.25 -1.56 36.28
N ILE A 377 7.41 -2.58 36.31
CA ILE A 377 6.55 -2.99 35.19
C ILE A 377 5.09 -2.72 35.57
N TYR A 378 4.35 -2.19 34.61
CA TYR A 378 2.97 -1.78 34.77
C TYR A 378 2.08 -2.43 33.71
N SER A 379 0.78 -2.50 33.97
CA SER A 379 -0.25 -2.91 33.01
C SER A 379 -1.32 -1.83 32.95
N PRO A 380 -1.94 -1.53 31.79
CA PRO A 380 -3.11 -0.68 31.74
C PRO A 380 -4.22 -1.21 32.66
N LEU A 381 -4.96 -0.31 33.30
CA LEU A 381 -6.15 -0.67 34.07
C LEU A 381 -7.19 -1.29 33.14
N SER A 382 -7.69 -2.46 33.53
CA SER A 382 -8.77 -3.14 32.83
C SER A 382 -10.08 -2.34 32.94
N GLN A 383 -10.72 -2.03 31.81
CA GLN A 383 -12.12 -1.55 31.82
C GLN A 383 -13.11 -2.71 32.00
N GLU A 384 -12.71 -3.95 31.71
CA GLU A 384 -13.43 -5.20 31.97
C GLU A 384 -12.44 -6.35 32.29
N PRO A 385 -12.84 -7.39 33.06
CA PRO A 385 -11.95 -8.49 33.43
C PRO A 385 -11.34 -9.17 32.20
N ASP A 386 -10.04 -9.48 32.28
CA ASP A 386 -9.34 -10.25 31.25
C ASP A 386 -10.03 -11.62 31.08
N PRO A 387 -10.67 -11.90 29.93
CA PRO A 387 -11.44 -13.13 29.76
C PRO A 387 -10.55 -14.38 29.64
N ASN A 388 -9.22 -14.23 29.59
CA ASN A 388 -8.34 -15.37 29.39
C ASN A 388 -7.03 -15.30 30.21
N PRO A 389 -7.10 -15.37 31.55
CA PRO A 389 -5.93 -15.64 32.36
C PRO A 389 -5.60 -17.12 32.18
N ARG A 390 -4.77 -17.47 31.18
CA ARG A 390 -4.24 -18.83 31.11
C ARG A 390 -3.49 -19.11 32.42
N ASN A 391 -4.02 -20.06 33.19
CA ASN A 391 -3.43 -20.57 34.42
C ASN A 391 -1.94 -20.86 34.22
N VAL A 392 -1.10 -20.10 34.91
CA VAL A 392 0.31 -20.43 35.12
C VAL A 392 0.33 -21.69 35.98
N LYS A 393 0.53 -22.86 35.36
CA LYS A 393 0.91 -24.06 36.11
C LYS A 393 2.37 -23.88 36.55
N SER A 394 2.55 -24.07 37.85
CA SER A 394 3.81 -24.02 38.61
C SER A 394 4.81 -25.08 38.20
#